data_AF-A0A087V709-F1
#
_entry.id   AF-A0A087V709-F1
#
_cell.length_a   1.000
_cell.length_b   1.000
_cell.length_c   1.000
_cell.angle_alpha   90.00
_cell.angle_beta   90.00
_cell.angle_gamma   90.00
#
_symmetry.space_group_name_H-M   'P 1'
#
loop_
_entity.id
_entity.type
_entity.pdbx_description
1 polymer ?
#
loop_
_entity_poly.entity_id
_entity_poly.type
_entity_poly.pdbx_seq_one_letter_code
_entity_poly.pdbx_strand_id
1 'polypeptide(L)'
;ENILERIHFHLVPNSETDMCTSKSCISHQKFAMTLYEQCVCRSCGASSDPLPFTEFVRYISTTALCNEVERMMERHERLKPEMFAELLQAANTTDDYRKCPSNCGQKIKIRRVLMNCPEIVTIGLVWDSEHSDLTEEVVRNLATQLYLPGLFYRVTDENAKNSELFLVGMICYTSRHYCAFAFHTKSCKWVLFDDANVKEVNTSFSD
;
A
#
# COMPACT_ATOMS: atom_id res chain seq x y z
N GLU A 1 5.10 -17.48 1.22
CA GLU A 1 4.51 -17.82 2.53
C GLU A 1 4.58 -16.58 3.41
N ASN A 2 3.44 -16.11 3.92
CA ASN A 2 3.29 -14.78 4.51
C ASN A 2 3.63 -14.81 6.02
N ILE A 3 4.74 -14.16 6.43
CA ILE A 3 5.20 -14.20 7.82
C ILE A 3 4.16 -13.63 8.80
N LEU A 4 3.35 -12.66 8.38
CA LEU A 4 2.29 -12.08 9.21
C LEU A 4 1.16 -13.08 9.47
N GLU A 5 0.81 -13.90 8.49
CA GLU A 5 -0.17 -14.98 8.64
C GLU A 5 0.36 -16.08 9.57
N ARG A 6 1.65 -16.44 9.44
CA ARG A 6 2.28 -17.40 10.36
C ARG A 6 2.31 -16.88 11.80
N ILE A 7 2.64 -15.60 12.01
CA ILE A 7 2.58 -14.96 13.33
C ILE A 7 1.16 -14.99 13.90
N HIS A 8 0.15 -14.65 13.08
CA HIS A 8 -1.27 -14.75 13.47
C HIS A 8 -1.63 -16.17 13.91
N PHE A 9 -1.30 -17.17 13.09
CA PHE A 9 -1.58 -18.58 13.38
C PHE A 9 -0.97 -19.04 14.71
N HIS A 10 0.26 -18.62 15.03
CA HIS A 10 0.90 -19.00 16.29
C HIS A 10 0.35 -18.27 17.51
N LEU A 11 -0.11 -17.03 17.36
CA LEU A 11 -0.66 -16.25 18.48
C LEU A 11 -2.14 -16.53 18.74
N VAL A 12 -2.90 -16.84 17.68
CA VAL A 12 -4.35 -17.04 17.73
C VAL A 12 -4.77 -18.19 16.79
N PRO A 13 -4.40 -19.45 17.11
CA PRO A 13 -4.54 -20.60 16.20
C PRO A 13 -5.98 -20.95 15.82
N ASN A 14 -6.96 -20.53 16.63
CA ASN A 14 -8.38 -20.87 16.46
C ASN A 14 -9.19 -19.73 15.82
N SER A 15 -8.55 -18.66 15.36
CA SER A 15 -9.23 -17.53 14.70
C SER A 15 -8.99 -17.56 13.21
N GLU A 16 -10.06 -17.45 12.42
CA GLU A 16 -9.95 -17.14 11.00
C GLU A 16 -9.23 -15.80 10.81
N THR A 17 -8.36 -15.73 9.80
CA THR A 17 -7.51 -14.57 9.55
C THR A 17 -8.35 -13.32 9.27
N ASP A 18 -9.42 -13.42 8.47
CA ASP A 18 -10.23 -12.26 8.10
C ASP A 18 -11.15 -11.74 9.22
N MET A 19 -11.28 -12.49 10.32
CA MET A 19 -12.18 -12.16 11.44
C MET A 19 -11.45 -11.96 12.77
N CYS A 20 -10.12 -11.94 12.77
CA CYS A 20 -9.34 -11.82 13.99
C CYS A 20 -9.48 -10.41 14.60
N THR A 21 -9.98 -10.36 15.82
CA THR A 21 -10.08 -9.14 16.65
C THR A 21 -9.25 -9.23 17.93
N SER A 22 -8.40 -10.26 18.05
CA SER A 22 -7.58 -10.47 19.24
C SER A 22 -6.59 -9.34 19.47
N LYS A 23 -6.58 -8.79 20.69
CA LYS A 23 -5.63 -7.77 21.12
C LYS A 23 -4.19 -8.29 21.21
N SER A 24 -4.01 -9.62 21.30
CA SER A 24 -2.67 -10.23 21.32
C SER A 24 -2.12 -10.50 19.92
N CYS A 25 -2.93 -10.42 18.86
CA CYS A 25 -2.46 -10.68 17.51
C CYS A 25 -1.75 -9.46 16.92
N ILE A 26 -0.42 -9.42 17.01
CA ILE A 26 0.37 -8.28 16.50
C ILE A 26 0.14 -8.03 15.00
N SER A 27 -0.06 -9.08 14.20
CA SER A 27 -0.36 -8.97 12.77
C SER A 27 -1.61 -8.12 12.54
N HIS A 28 -2.71 -8.41 13.23
CA HIS A 28 -3.96 -7.65 13.09
C HIS A 28 -3.95 -6.30 13.80
N GLN A 29 -3.30 -6.21 14.96
CA GLN A 29 -3.28 -4.96 15.71
C GLN A 29 -2.39 -3.89 15.06
N LYS A 30 -1.32 -4.27 14.35
CA LYS A 30 -0.35 -3.32 13.79
C LYS A 30 -0.40 -3.20 12.27
N PHE A 31 -0.59 -4.31 11.55
CA PHE A 31 -0.38 -4.37 10.09
C PHE A 31 -1.67 -4.52 9.28
N ALA A 32 -2.73 -5.08 9.85
CA ALA A 32 -3.95 -5.33 9.08
C ALA A 32 -4.64 -4.04 8.66
N MET A 33 -4.95 -3.93 7.38
CA MET A 33 -5.93 -3.01 6.84
C MET A 33 -7.26 -3.75 6.72
N THR A 34 -8.24 -3.37 7.53
CA THR A 34 -9.61 -3.90 7.42
C THR A 34 -10.37 -3.04 6.43
N LEU A 35 -10.83 -3.65 5.34
CA LEU A 35 -11.37 -2.96 4.18
C LEU A 35 -12.75 -3.50 3.83
N TYR A 36 -13.53 -2.70 3.11
CA TYR A 36 -14.58 -3.26 2.26
C TYR A 36 -14.53 -2.68 0.85
N GLU A 37 -14.95 -3.51 -0.10
CA GLU A 37 -15.18 -3.11 -1.48
C GLU A 37 -16.66 -2.87 -1.75
N GLN A 38 -16.97 -1.80 -2.49
CA GLN A 38 -18.33 -1.53 -2.94
C GLN A 38 -18.35 -0.86 -4.31
N CYS A 39 -19.30 -1.26 -5.15
CA CYS A 39 -19.59 -0.60 -6.43
C CYS A 39 -20.91 0.18 -6.31
N VAL A 40 -20.90 1.47 -6.65
CA VAL A 40 -22.11 2.30 -6.67
C VAL A 40 -22.28 2.94 -8.05
N CYS A 41 -23.35 2.57 -8.73
CA CYS A 41 -23.67 3.07 -10.07
C CYS A 41 -24.22 4.49 -9.97
N ARG A 42 -23.50 5.46 -10.55
CA ARG A 42 -23.98 6.85 -10.59
C ARG A 42 -25.15 7.05 -11.54
N SER A 43 -25.34 6.15 -12.52
CA SER A 43 -26.39 6.28 -13.54
C SER A 43 -27.74 5.75 -13.08
N CYS A 44 -27.80 4.58 -12.43
CA CYS A 44 -29.06 3.96 -12.00
C CYS A 44 -29.22 3.83 -10.48
N GLY A 45 -28.24 4.26 -9.68
CA GLY A 45 -28.28 4.20 -8.22
C GLY A 45 -28.03 2.82 -7.61
N ALA A 46 -27.88 1.77 -8.43
CA ALA A 46 -27.62 0.42 -7.95
C ALA A 46 -26.30 0.33 -7.18
N SER A 47 -26.31 -0.34 -6.03
CA SER A 47 -25.14 -0.61 -5.21
C SER A 47 -24.92 -2.11 -5.08
N SER A 48 -23.66 -2.55 -5.08
CA SER A 48 -23.34 -3.90 -4.61
C SER A 48 -23.40 -3.95 -3.08
N ASP A 49 -23.56 -5.16 -2.54
CA ASP A 49 -23.28 -5.41 -1.13
C ASP A 49 -21.79 -5.08 -0.83
N PRO A 50 -21.49 -4.54 0.36
CA PRO A 50 -20.11 -4.38 0.81
C PRO A 50 -19.44 -5.74 0.97
N LEU A 51 -18.26 -5.90 0.38
CA LEU A 51 -17.45 -7.11 0.53
C LEU A 51 -16.28 -6.81 1.49
N PRO A 52 -16.34 -7.22 2.77
CA PRO A 52 -15.26 -7.00 3.72
C PRO A 52 -14.10 -7.99 3.51
N PHE A 53 -12.88 -7.55 3.77
CA PHE A 53 -11.67 -8.38 3.74
C PHE A 53 -10.55 -7.72 4.54
N THR A 54 -9.53 -8.51 4.89
CA THR A 54 -8.31 -8.01 5.53
C THR A 54 -7.15 -8.05 4.55
N GLU A 55 -6.33 -7.00 4.55
CA GLU A 55 -5.13 -6.93 3.73
C GLU A 55 -3.91 -6.53 4.55
N PHE A 56 -2.85 -7.33 4.47
CA PHE A 56 -1.58 -7.06 5.16
C PHE A 56 -0.56 -6.32 4.28
N VAL A 57 -0.60 -6.56 2.97
CA VAL A 57 0.34 -5.98 2.01
C VAL A 57 -0.44 -5.45 0.82
N ARG A 58 -0.28 -4.15 0.55
CA ARG A 58 -0.80 -3.48 -0.64
C ARG A 58 0.15 -3.67 -1.80
N TYR A 59 -0.19 -4.53 -2.75
CA TYR A 59 0.61 -4.71 -3.96
C TYR A 59 0.25 -3.68 -5.02
N ILE A 60 1.25 -3.02 -5.60
CA ILE A 60 1.11 -1.99 -6.63
C ILE A 60 2.04 -2.33 -7.78
N SER A 61 1.52 -2.34 -9.01
CA SER A 61 2.35 -2.47 -10.22
C SER A 61 3.23 -1.22 -10.37
N THR A 62 4.52 -1.44 -10.58
CA THR A 62 5.50 -0.40 -10.89
C THR A 62 5.15 0.32 -12.19
N THR A 63 4.72 -0.40 -13.22
CA THR A 63 4.24 0.18 -14.49
C THR A 63 3.02 1.08 -14.27
N ALA A 64 2.04 0.62 -13.49
CA ALA A 64 0.85 1.43 -13.19
C ALA A 64 1.20 2.70 -12.41
N LEU A 65 2.15 2.62 -11.47
CA LEU A 65 2.63 3.79 -10.71
C LEU A 65 3.32 4.80 -11.63
N CYS A 66 4.27 4.35 -12.44
CA CYS A 66 5.00 5.21 -13.39
C CYS A 66 4.04 5.89 -14.38
N ASN A 67 3.09 5.15 -14.94
CA ASN A 67 2.07 5.71 -15.84
C ASN A 67 1.22 6.81 -15.17
N GLU A 68 0.82 6.63 -13.90
CA GLU A 68 0.04 7.66 -13.20
C GLU A 68 0.86 8.91 -12.87
N VAL A 69 2.17 8.75 -12.61
CA VAL A 69 3.11 9.87 -12.46
C VAL A 69 3.25 10.61 -13.79
N GLU A 70 3.47 9.92 -14.90
CA GLU A 70 3.57 10.52 -16.23
C GLU A 70 2.30 11.31 -16.59
N ARG A 71 1.12 10.69 -16.42
CA ARG A 71 -0.18 11.34 -16.67
C ARG A 71 -0.42 12.58 -15.80
N MET A 72 0.13 12.61 -14.59
CA MET A 72 0.09 13.79 -13.74
C MET A 72 1.03 14.89 -14.26
N MET A 73 2.24 14.53 -14.68
CA MET A 73 3.21 15.47 -15.27
C MET A 73 2.69 16.08 -16.58
N GLU A 74 2.03 15.30 -17.44
CA GLU A 74 1.37 15.79 -18.66
C GLU A 74 0.29 16.84 -18.37
N ARG A 75 -0.40 16.72 -17.23
CA ARG A 75 -1.38 17.71 -16.74
C ARG A 75 -0.73 18.95 -16.13
N HIS A 76 0.60 19.07 -16.18
CA HIS A 76 1.39 20.17 -15.62
C HIS A 76 1.21 20.32 -14.10
N GLU A 77 0.80 19.25 -13.42
CA GLU A 77 0.72 19.18 -11.97
C GLU A 77 2.13 18.90 -11.41
N ARG A 78 2.51 19.64 -10.36
CA ARG A 78 3.79 19.40 -9.67
C ARG A 78 3.60 18.28 -8.66
N LEU A 79 4.45 17.25 -8.73
CA LEU A 79 4.51 16.20 -7.72
C LEU A 79 4.79 16.84 -6.35
N LYS A 80 3.89 16.62 -5.40
CA LYS A 80 4.13 16.94 -4.00
C LYS A 80 4.20 15.65 -3.19
N PRO A 81 5.03 15.56 -2.13
CA PRO A 81 5.15 14.36 -1.31
C PRO A 81 3.80 13.84 -0.79
N GLU A 82 2.85 14.74 -0.50
CA GLU A 82 1.54 14.38 0.03
C GLU A 82 0.67 13.63 -0.99
N MET A 83 1.00 13.74 -2.29
CA MET A 83 0.28 13.09 -3.38
C MET A 83 0.71 11.65 -3.61
N PHE A 84 1.78 11.18 -2.97
CA PHE A 84 2.31 9.82 -3.18
C PHE A 84 1.25 8.75 -2.87
N ALA A 85 0.48 8.94 -1.80
CA ALA A 85 -0.62 8.03 -1.45
C ALA A 85 -1.72 7.99 -2.54
N GLU A 86 -2.08 9.14 -3.10
CA GLU A 86 -3.09 9.26 -4.15
C GLU A 86 -2.62 8.61 -5.47
N LEU A 87 -1.33 8.72 -5.79
CA LEU A 87 -0.73 8.05 -6.95
C LEU A 87 -0.75 6.53 -6.79
N LEU A 88 -0.40 6.02 -5.61
CA LEU A 88 -0.49 4.59 -5.29
C LEU A 88 -1.94 4.10 -5.38
N GLN A 89 -2.89 4.88 -4.89
CA GLN A 89 -4.32 4.56 -5.02
C GLN A 89 -4.77 4.54 -6.48
N ALA A 90 -4.37 5.53 -7.28
CA ALA A 90 -4.69 5.61 -8.69
C ALA A 90 -4.15 4.38 -9.43
N ALA A 91 -2.86 4.07 -9.24
CA ALA A 91 -2.18 2.91 -9.81
C ALA A 91 -2.85 1.58 -9.44
N ASN A 92 -3.29 1.43 -8.19
CA ASN A 92 -4.01 0.24 -7.72
C ASN A 92 -5.39 0.05 -8.37
N THR A 93 -5.94 1.10 -9.00
CA THR A 93 -7.33 1.13 -9.45
C THR A 93 -7.49 1.47 -10.93
N THR A 94 -6.39 1.54 -11.70
CA THR A 94 -6.38 1.94 -13.12
C THR A 94 -7.32 1.08 -13.97
N ASP A 95 -7.39 -0.22 -13.72
CA ASP A 95 -8.23 -1.18 -14.47
C ASP A 95 -9.28 -1.92 -13.63
N ASP A 96 -9.58 -1.39 -12.45
CA ASP A 96 -10.40 -2.09 -11.47
C ASP A 96 -11.90 -1.71 -11.57
N TYR A 97 -12.59 -2.34 -12.52
CA TYR A 97 -14.00 -2.09 -12.82
C TYR A 97 -14.86 -3.35 -12.72
N ARG A 98 -16.10 -3.18 -12.24
CA ARG A 98 -17.15 -4.21 -12.30
C ARG A 98 -18.33 -3.74 -13.13
N LYS A 99 -19.08 -4.69 -13.71
CA LYS A 99 -20.37 -4.40 -14.34
C LYS A 99 -21.35 -3.90 -13.29
N CYS A 100 -22.25 -2.99 -13.67
CA CYS A 100 -23.32 -2.55 -12.80
C CYS A 100 -24.12 -3.74 -12.23
N PRO A 101 -24.42 -3.79 -10.91
CA PRO A 101 -25.22 -4.85 -10.31
C PRO A 101 -26.59 -5.04 -10.97
N SER A 102 -27.25 -3.95 -11.36
CA SER A 102 -28.51 -3.99 -12.14
C SER A 102 -28.32 -4.13 -13.66
N ASN A 103 -27.09 -4.41 -14.11
CA ASN A 103 -26.74 -4.64 -15.52
C ASN A 103 -27.19 -3.53 -16.50
N CYS A 104 -27.15 -2.26 -16.09
CA CYS A 104 -27.55 -1.12 -16.93
C CYS A 104 -26.53 -0.73 -18.04
N GLY A 105 -25.52 -1.56 -18.29
CA GLY A 105 -24.46 -1.31 -19.28
C GLY A 105 -23.25 -0.51 -18.78
N GLN A 106 -23.32 0.10 -17.60
CA GLN A 106 -22.19 0.86 -17.03
C GLN A 106 -21.11 -0.04 -16.43
N LYS A 107 -19.85 0.40 -16.55
CA LYS A 107 -18.69 -0.11 -15.81
C LYS A 107 -18.41 0.82 -14.63
N ILE A 108 -18.30 0.25 -13.44
CA ILE A 108 -18.20 0.99 -12.18
C ILE A 108 -16.84 0.71 -11.56
N LYS A 109 -16.11 1.77 -11.21
CA LYS A 109 -14.85 1.67 -10.48
C LYS A 109 -15.12 1.14 -9.06
N ILE A 110 -14.33 0.15 -8.62
CA ILE A 110 -14.46 -0.40 -7.27
C ILE A 110 -14.02 0.65 -6.25
N ARG A 111 -14.82 0.87 -5.21
CA ARG A 111 -14.45 1.73 -4.07
C ARG A 111 -13.95 0.86 -2.93
N ARG A 112 -12.69 1.08 -2.52
CA ARG A 112 -12.10 0.46 -1.33
C ARG A 112 -12.14 1.44 -0.17
N VAL A 113 -12.77 1.04 0.94
CA VAL A 113 -12.94 1.88 2.13
C VAL A 113 -12.21 1.24 3.30
N LEU A 114 -11.30 2.00 3.92
CA LEU A 114 -10.57 1.59 5.11
C LEU A 114 -11.42 1.80 6.37
N MET A 115 -11.51 0.75 7.18
CA MET A 115 -12.37 0.69 8.37
C MET A 115 -11.64 0.89 9.70
N ASN A 116 -10.32 0.77 9.71
CA ASN A 116 -9.49 0.87 10.90
C ASN A 116 -8.31 1.83 10.70
N CYS A 117 -7.46 1.97 11.73
CA CYS A 117 -6.22 2.74 11.68
C CYS A 117 -5.00 1.82 11.85
N PRO A 118 -4.43 1.24 10.77
CA PRO A 118 -3.18 0.48 10.86
C PRO A 118 -2.03 1.39 11.32
N GLU A 119 -1.18 0.88 12.21
CA GLU A 119 0.03 1.58 12.65
C GLU A 119 1.18 1.43 11.66
N ILE A 120 1.18 0.32 10.91
CA ILE A 120 2.19 0.00 9.91
C ILE A 120 1.48 -0.43 8.63
N VAL A 121 1.81 0.22 7.52
CA VAL A 121 1.33 -0.15 6.18
C VAL A 121 2.50 -0.72 5.39
N THR A 122 2.29 -1.90 4.80
CA THR A 122 3.28 -2.54 3.92
C THR A 122 2.82 -2.38 2.47
N ILE A 123 3.70 -1.84 1.63
CA ILE A 123 3.46 -1.67 0.19
C ILE A 123 4.45 -2.54 -0.56
N GLY A 124 3.95 -3.45 -1.39
CA GLY A 124 4.75 -4.28 -2.28
C GLY A 124 4.75 -3.69 -3.69
N LEU A 125 5.89 -3.23 -4.18
CA LEU A 125 6.03 -2.81 -5.56
C LEU A 125 6.34 -4.01 -6.45
N VAL A 126 5.45 -4.29 -7.41
CA VAL A 126 5.51 -5.45 -8.28
C VAL A 126 6.09 -5.04 -9.64
N TRP A 127 7.16 -5.72 -10.04
CA TRP A 127 7.75 -5.60 -11.37
C TRP A 127 6.97 -6.48 -12.33
N ASP A 128 6.37 -5.89 -13.36
CA ASP A 128 5.56 -6.64 -14.34
C ASP A 128 6.41 -7.46 -15.33
N SER A 129 7.74 -7.25 -15.32
CA SER A 129 8.71 -7.93 -16.18
C SER A 129 10.05 -8.11 -15.47
N GLU A 130 10.72 -9.24 -15.72
CA GLU A 130 12.10 -9.49 -15.25
C GLU A 130 13.13 -8.54 -15.86
N HIS A 131 12.79 -7.89 -16.98
CA HIS A 131 13.67 -6.98 -17.73
C HIS A 131 13.19 -5.52 -17.66
N SER A 132 12.44 -5.14 -16.63
CA SER A 132 11.97 -3.76 -16.47
C SER A 132 13.13 -2.78 -16.26
N ASP A 133 13.05 -1.64 -16.93
CA ASP A 133 13.96 -0.50 -16.83
C ASP A 133 13.45 0.62 -15.90
N LEU A 134 12.32 0.40 -15.22
CA LEU A 134 11.65 1.41 -14.38
C LEU A 134 12.32 1.64 -13.01
N THR A 135 13.47 1.00 -12.71
CA THR A 135 14.13 1.09 -11.39
C THR A 135 14.43 2.52 -10.97
N GLU A 136 15.07 3.30 -11.84
CA GLU A 136 15.41 4.70 -11.50
C GLU A 136 14.17 5.56 -11.32
N GLU A 137 13.13 5.32 -12.12
CA GLU A 137 11.88 6.07 -12.06
C GLU A 137 11.09 5.75 -10.79
N VAL A 138 10.97 4.47 -10.43
CA VAL A 138 10.34 4.04 -9.19
C VAL A 138 11.04 4.65 -7.99
N VAL A 139 12.38 4.55 -7.92
CA VAL A 139 13.17 5.11 -6.81
C VAL A 139 12.98 6.62 -6.68
N ARG A 140 12.94 7.35 -7.80
CA ARG A 140 12.71 8.80 -7.82
C ARG A 140 11.33 9.20 -7.30
N ASN A 141 10.33 8.34 -7.50
CA ASN A 141 8.95 8.59 -7.10
C ASN A 141 8.62 8.12 -5.68
N LEU A 142 9.54 7.44 -4.99
CA LEU A 142 9.33 7.03 -3.60
C LEU A 142 9.32 8.25 -2.67
N ALA A 143 8.26 8.38 -1.89
CA ALA A 143 8.19 9.37 -0.80
C ALA A 143 8.48 8.71 0.56
N THR A 144 9.09 9.47 1.47
CA THR A 144 9.35 9.06 2.85
C THR A 144 8.19 9.35 3.80
N GLN A 145 7.19 10.11 3.35
CA GLN A 145 5.98 10.43 4.09
C GLN A 145 4.77 10.00 3.26
N LEU A 146 3.76 9.46 3.93
CA LEU A 146 2.56 8.92 3.30
C LEU A 146 1.33 9.32 4.11
N TYR A 147 0.40 10.03 3.48
CA TYR A 147 -0.89 10.36 4.09
C TYR A 147 -1.86 9.19 3.94
N LEU A 148 -2.18 8.50 5.04
CA LEU A 148 -2.92 7.24 5.03
C LEU A 148 -4.27 7.33 4.27
N PRO A 149 -5.09 8.39 4.43
CA PRO A 149 -6.34 8.52 3.69
C PRO A 149 -6.19 8.54 2.17
N GLY A 150 -5.05 9.03 1.66
CA GLY A 150 -4.80 9.10 0.22
C GLY A 150 -4.71 7.72 -0.44
N LEU A 151 -4.46 6.65 0.33
CA LEU A 151 -4.40 5.28 -0.21
C LEU A 151 -5.77 4.68 -0.55
N PHE A 152 -6.87 5.27 -0.07
CA PHE A 152 -8.20 4.65 -0.11
C PHE A 152 -9.25 5.60 -0.68
N TYR A 153 -10.32 5.03 -1.24
CA TYR A 153 -11.43 5.85 -1.74
C TYR A 153 -12.06 6.65 -0.60
N ARG A 154 -12.11 6.05 0.59
CA ARG A 154 -12.57 6.67 1.82
C ARG A 154 -11.96 5.97 3.03
N VAL A 155 -11.85 6.70 4.12
CA VAL A 155 -11.52 6.18 5.45
C VAL A 155 -12.66 6.50 6.42
N THR A 156 -13.08 5.53 7.22
CA THR A 156 -14.15 5.72 8.21
C THR A 156 -13.63 5.94 9.62
N ASP A 157 -12.48 5.37 9.98
CA ASP A 157 -11.87 5.53 11.30
C ASP A 157 -11.35 6.97 11.50
N GLU A 158 -11.69 7.60 12.62
CA GLU A 158 -11.35 9.00 12.89
C GLU A 158 -9.85 9.24 13.10
N ASN A 159 -9.12 8.27 13.66
CA ASN A 159 -7.68 8.38 13.83
C ASN A 159 -6.97 8.25 12.47
N ALA A 160 -7.46 7.35 11.62
CA ALA A 160 -6.90 7.12 10.30
C ALA A 160 -7.11 8.32 9.35
N LYS A 161 -8.20 9.09 9.52
CA LYS A 161 -8.53 10.25 8.66
C LYS A 161 -7.50 11.37 8.65
N ASN A 162 -6.63 11.47 9.65
CA ASN A 162 -5.57 12.47 9.72
C ASN A 162 -4.20 11.82 9.96
N SER A 163 -4.08 10.51 9.69
CA SER A 163 -2.86 9.76 9.98
C SER A 163 -1.81 9.97 8.88
N GLU A 164 -0.61 10.34 9.32
CA GLU A 164 0.59 10.38 8.50
C GLU A 164 1.53 9.26 8.92
N LEU A 165 2.07 8.56 7.94
CA LEU A 165 3.02 7.47 8.10
C LEU A 165 4.37 7.88 7.50
N PHE A 166 5.44 7.33 8.08
CA PHE A 166 6.80 7.58 7.62
C PHE A 166 7.45 6.27 7.18
N LEU A 167 8.23 6.32 6.10
CA LEU A 167 9.01 5.19 5.62
C LEU A 167 10.10 4.85 6.63
N VAL A 168 9.96 3.69 7.29
CA VAL A 168 10.91 3.21 8.30
C VAL A 168 11.75 2.03 7.84
N GLY A 169 11.40 1.42 6.71
CA GLY A 169 12.14 0.31 6.14
C GLY A 169 11.75 0.01 4.72
N MET A 170 12.69 -0.55 3.97
CA MET A 170 12.53 -0.95 2.58
C MET A 170 13.30 -2.25 2.35
N ILE A 171 12.69 -3.20 1.65
CA ILE A 171 13.34 -4.44 1.23
C ILE A 171 13.51 -4.34 -0.29
N CYS A 172 14.75 -4.40 -0.75
CA CYS A 172 15.09 -4.32 -2.17
C CYS A 172 15.51 -5.69 -2.66
N TYR A 173 15.06 -6.06 -3.85
CA TYR A 173 15.51 -7.25 -4.54
C TYR A 173 16.21 -6.83 -5.83
N THR A 174 17.49 -7.13 -5.94
CA THR A 174 18.28 -6.83 -7.13
C THR A 174 19.27 -7.97 -7.40
N SER A 175 19.46 -8.32 -8.68
CA SER A 175 20.42 -9.36 -9.10
C SER A 175 20.32 -10.69 -8.31
N ARG A 176 19.10 -11.13 -8.00
CA ARG A 176 18.82 -12.35 -7.20
C ARG A 176 19.24 -12.29 -5.74
N HIS A 177 19.37 -11.09 -5.21
CA HIS A 177 19.78 -10.84 -3.83
C HIS A 177 18.84 -9.87 -3.15
N TYR A 178 18.59 -10.10 -1.86
CA TYR A 178 17.78 -9.21 -1.03
C TYR A 178 18.69 -8.38 -0.12
N CYS A 179 18.45 -7.08 -0.08
CA CYS A 179 18.99 -6.21 0.96
C CYS A 179 17.87 -5.44 1.64
N ALA A 180 18.10 -5.02 2.87
CA ALA A 180 17.14 -4.25 3.65
C ALA A 180 17.73 -2.91 4.06
N PHE A 181 16.94 -1.85 3.90
CA PHE A 181 17.20 -0.55 4.49
C PHE A 181 16.27 -0.38 5.67
N ALA A 182 16.78 0.06 6.82
CA ALA A 182 15.95 0.42 7.96
C ALA A 182 16.37 1.78 8.52
N PHE A 183 15.39 2.58 8.92
CA PHE A 183 15.62 3.89 9.51
C PHE A 183 15.77 3.77 11.02
N HIS A 184 16.95 4.13 11.53
CA HIS A 184 17.22 4.15 12.96
C HIS A 184 16.78 5.49 13.56
N THR A 185 15.62 5.49 14.21
CA THR A 185 14.95 6.70 14.72
C THR A 185 15.77 7.52 15.71
N LYS A 186 16.59 6.86 16.56
CA LYS A 186 17.41 7.58 17.56
C LYS A 186 18.57 8.35 16.96
N SER A 187 19.19 7.82 15.90
CA SER A 187 20.30 8.50 15.23
C SER A 187 19.87 9.32 14.02
N CYS A 188 18.61 9.16 13.57
CA CYS A 188 18.08 9.73 12.33
C CYS A 188 18.92 9.33 11.10
N LYS A 189 19.28 8.04 11.00
CA LYS A 189 20.11 7.52 9.90
C LYS A 189 19.54 6.26 9.29
N TRP A 190 19.80 6.07 8.01
CA TRP A 190 19.51 4.82 7.32
C TRP A 190 20.63 3.82 7.54
N VAL A 191 20.25 2.55 7.67
CA VAL A 191 21.20 1.44 7.79
C VAL A 191 20.85 0.41 6.72
N LEU A 192 21.83 0.09 5.87
CA LEU A 192 21.80 -0.99 4.92
C LEU A 192 22.23 -2.29 5.60
N PHE A 193 21.39 -3.30 5.50
CA PHE A 193 21.63 -4.67 5.91
C PHE A 193 21.75 -5.54 4.65
N ASP A 194 22.95 -6.04 4.41
CA ASP A 194 23.33 -6.90 3.29
C ASP A 194 24.00 -8.16 3.86
N ASP A 195 23.18 -9.13 4.26
CA ASP A 195 23.56 -10.33 5.02
C ASP A 195 24.41 -9.99 6.27
N ALA A 196 25.70 -10.33 6.24
CA ALA A 196 26.64 -10.07 7.33
C ALA A 196 27.22 -8.64 7.28
N ASN A 197 27.00 -7.91 6.18
CA ASN A 197 27.47 -6.54 6.01
C ASN A 197 26.40 -5.56 6.47
N VAL A 198 26.77 -4.70 7.43
CA VAL A 198 25.91 -3.63 7.92
C VAL A 198 26.61 -2.31 7.68
N LYS A 199 25.96 -1.40 6.96
CA LYS A 199 26.53 -0.10 6.59
C LYS A 199 25.56 1.02 6.92
N GLU A 200 26.06 2.06 7.57
CA GLU A 200 25.33 3.30 7.72
C GLU A 200 25.27 4.04 6.37
N VAL A 201 24.08 4.43 5.96
CA VAL A 201 23.81 5.25 4.77
C VAL A 201 23.45 6.66 5.27
N ASN A 202 23.81 7.69 4.51
CA ASN A 202 23.57 9.10 4.88
C ASN A 202 22.06 9.42 4.96
N THR A 203 21.71 10.71 5.05
CA THR A 203 20.34 11.15 5.35
C THR A 203 19.28 10.70 4.35
N SER A 204 19.65 10.34 3.11
CA SER A 204 18.74 9.69 2.16
C SER A 204 19.11 8.23 1.93
N PHE A 205 18.11 7.36 1.76
CA PHE A 205 18.30 5.99 1.31
C PHE A 205 18.67 5.91 -0.19
N SER A 206 18.43 7.00 -0.93
CA SER A 206 18.71 7.11 -2.36
C SER A 206 20.11 7.65 -2.69
N ASP A 207 20.87 8.04 -1.67
CA ASP A 207 22.25 8.56 -1.79
C ASP A 207 23.28 7.41 -1.72
#